data_AF-J3M1G1-F1
#
_entry.id   AF-J3M1G1-F1
#
_cell.length_a   1.000
_cell.length_b   1.000
_cell.length_c   1.000
_cell.angle_alpha   90.00
_cell.angle_beta   90.00
_cell.angle_gamma   90.00
#
_symmetry.space_group_name_H-M   'P 1'
#
loop_
_entity.id
_entity.type
_entity.pdbx_description
1 polymer ?
#
loop_
_entity_poly.entity_id
_entity_poly.type
_entity_poly.pdbx_seq_one_letter_code
_entity_poly.pdbx_strand_id
1 'polypeptide(L)'
;MAAHGASAAAASVLAAVVAAVVVCSSVLPRALASDPSPLQDFCVADKLSNVFVNGFVCKNPKQVTANDFFFRGLNVAGNTMNAQGSAVTPVTVVELPGLNTLGISLARIDFAPNGGQNPPHTHPRATEVLTVVQGTLLVGFVTSNQNGNQLVSRQLGEGDVFVFPMGLIHFQVTQGGWGCSHQQWFHALLSEPLVPLNIAIYKKK
;
A
#
# COMPACT_ATOMS: atom_id res chain seq x y z
N MET A 1 65.11 21.71 -8.99
CA MET A 1 64.47 20.46 -9.46
C MET A 1 63.41 20.09 -8.41
N ALA A 2 62.20 20.63 -8.52
CA ALA A 2 61.05 20.08 -9.27
C ALA A 2 60.41 18.86 -8.57
N ALA A 3 59.71 19.08 -7.45
CA ALA A 3 58.86 18.05 -6.82
C ALA A 3 57.59 18.57 -6.11
N HIS A 4 57.42 19.88 -5.91
CA HIS A 4 56.27 20.43 -5.16
C HIS A 4 55.04 20.81 -6.02
N GLY A 5 55.15 20.80 -7.36
CA GLY A 5 54.06 21.19 -8.26
C GLY A 5 53.05 20.10 -8.59
N ALA A 6 53.42 18.81 -8.49
CA ALA A 6 52.58 17.70 -8.91
C ALA A 6 51.43 17.39 -7.91
N SER A 7 51.64 17.66 -6.62
CA SER A 7 50.68 17.35 -5.54
C SER A 7 49.46 18.30 -5.55
N ALA A 8 49.69 19.60 -5.73
CA ALA A 8 48.62 20.59 -5.78
C ALA A 8 47.74 20.45 -7.03
N ALA A 9 48.35 20.15 -8.19
CA ALA A 9 47.62 19.91 -9.43
C ALA A 9 46.73 18.66 -9.34
N ALA A 10 47.24 17.57 -8.76
CA ALA A 10 46.46 16.35 -8.54
C ALA A 10 45.28 16.58 -7.57
N ALA A 11 45.49 17.35 -6.50
CA ALA A 11 44.43 17.71 -5.56
C ALA A 11 43.34 18.59 -6.20
N SER A 12 43.72 19.56 -7.05
CA SER A 12 42.77 20.39 -7.79
C SER A 12 41.97 19.60 -8.83
N VAL A 13 42.61 18.67 -9.55
CA VAL A 13 41.91 17.77 -10.49
C VAL A 13 40.93 16.86 -9.75
N LEU A 14 41.33 16.29 -8.62
CA LEU A 14 40.44 15.46 -7.80
C LEU A 14 39.22 16.26 -7.28
N ALA A 15 39.44 17.48 -6.78
CA ALA A 15 38.35 18.35 -6.32
C ALA A 15 37.38 18.71 -7.46
N ALA A 16 37.89 19.00 -8.66
CA ALA A 16 37.07 19.28 -9.83
C ALA A 16 36.25 18.05 -10.27
N VAL A 17 36.84 16.85 -10.25
CA VAL A 17 36.14 15.60 -10.56
C VAL A 17 35.04 15.31 -9.52
N VAL A 18 35.33 15.47 -8.22
CA VAL A 18 34.30 15.29 -7.17
C VAL A 18 33.16 16.29 -7.32
N ALA A 19 33.47 17.56 -7.56
CA ALA A 19 32.45 18.58 -7.81
C ALA A 19 31.60 18.25 -9.04
N ALA A 20 32.22 17.81 -10.14
CA ALA A 20 31.51 17.40 -11.35
C ALA A 20 30.60 16.18 -11.12
N VAL A 21 31.04 15.20 -10.31
CA VAL A 21 30.22 14.04 -9.95
C VAL A 21 29.05 14.43 -9.05
N VAL A 22 29.26 15.30 -8.05
CA VAL A 22 28.19 15.80 -7.17
C VAL A 22 27.15 16.60 -7.97
N VAL A 23 27.59 17.47 -8.89
CA VAL A 23 26.70 18.21 -9.78
C VAL A 23 25.96 17.26 -10.72
N CYS A 24 26.63 16.28 -11.35
CA CYS A 24 25.95 15.29 -12.22
C CYS A 24 24.92 14.46 -11.44
N SER A 25 25.20 14.11 -10.18
CA SER A 25 24.31 13.28 -9.36
C SER A 25 23.06 14.04 -8.91
N SER A 26 23.13 15.37 -8.76
CA SER A 26 21.99 16.18 -8.33
C SER A 26 21.03 16.52 -9.47
N VAL A 27 21.44 16.35 -10.74
CA VAL A 27 20.58 16.53 -11.93
C VAL A 27 19.87 15.25 -12.38
N LEU A 28 20.12 14.10 -11.73
CA LEU A 28 19.42 12.86 -12.08
C LEU A 28 17.93 12.97 -11.67
N PRO A 29 16.99 12.66 -12.58
CA PRO A 29 15.58 12.57 -12.22
C PRO A 29 15.42 11.56 -11.09
N ARG A 30 14.82 11.98 -9.98
CA ARG A 30 14.40 11.03 -8.95
C ARG A 30 13.26 10.20 -9.54
N ALA A 31 13.49 8.90 -9.69
CA ALA A 31 12.42 7.98 -10.03
C ALA A 31 11.43 7.96 -8.86
N LEU A 32 10.23 8.49 -9.08
CA LEU A 32 9.10 8.27 -8.19
C LEU A 32 8.47 6.94 -8.60
N ALA A 33 8.52 5.96 -7.69
CA ALA A 33 7.97 4.62 -7.91
C ALA A 33 6.54 4.46 -7.34
N SER A 34 5.88 5.59 -7.08
CA SER A 34 4.47 5.66 -6.65
C SER A 34 3.55 5.90 -7.83
N ASP A 35 2.24 5.72 -7.63
CA ASP A 35 1.28 6.14 -8.65
C ASP A 35 1.41 7.64 -8.97
N PRO A 36 1.29 8.03 -10.25
CA PRO A 36 1.29 9.43 -10.64
C PRO A 36 0.02 10.14 -10.16
N SER A 37 0.15 11.41 -9.79
CA SER A 37 -1.03 12.26 -9.51
C SER A 37 -1.99 12.30 -10.71
N PRO A 38 -3.31 12.31 -10.49
CA PRO A 38 -4.28 12.45 -11.57
C PRO A 38 -4.13 13.80 -12.26
N LEU A 39 -4.30 13.82 -13.59
CA LEU A 39 -4.22 15.03 -14.42
C LEU A 39 -5.61 15.61 -14.75
N GLN A 40 -6.66 14.97 -14.28
CA GLN A 40 -8.07 15.30 -14.51
C GLN A 40 -8.94 14.74 -13.38
N ASP A 41 -10.21 15.15 -13.32
CA ASP A 41 -11.16 14.75 -12.26
C ASP A 41 -11.28 13.23 -12.10
N PHE A 42 -11.34 12.49 -13.22
CA PHE A 42 -11.38 11.04 -13.22
C PHE A 42 -10.83 10.44 -14.52
N CYS A 43 -10.33 9.22 -14.44
CA CYS A 43 -9.93 8.41 -15.59
C CYS A 43 -10.35 6.96 -15.34
N VAL A 44 -11.63 6.64 -15.57
CA VAL A 44 -12.16 5.28 -15.36
C VAL A 44 -11.38 4.28 -16.23
N ALA A 45 -10.84 3.21 -15.65
CA ALA A 45 -10.12 2.20 -16.41
C ALA A 45 -10.97 1.55 -17.50
N ASP A 46 -10.51 1.61 -18.75
CA ASP A 46 -11.08 0.86 -19.86
C ASP A 46 -10.49 -0.55 -19.91
N LYS A 47 -11.26 -1.51 -19.39
CA LYS A 47 -10.89 -2.92 -19.33
C LYS A 47 -10.98 -3.65 -20.68
N LEU A 48 -11.54 -3.03 -21.70
CA LEU A 48 -11.68 -3.62 -23.05
C LEU A 48 -10.55 -3.21 -23.99
N SER A 49 -9.75 -2.22 -23.60
CA SER A 49 -8.62 -1.79 -24.41
C SER A 49 -7.48 -2.81 -24.38
N ASN A 50 -6.86 -3.02 -25.55
CA ASN A 50 -5.67 -3.84 -25.71
C ASN A 50 -4.36 -3.02 -25.60
N VAL A 51 -4.45 -1.73 -25.29
CA VAL A 51 -3.28 -0.84 -25.18
C VAL A 51 -2.63 -1.02 -23.82
N PHE A 52 -1.33 -1.33 -23.81
CA PHE A 52 -0.54 -1.47 -22.58
C PHE A 52 0.15 -0.15 -22.21
N VAL A 53 -0.15 0.35 -21.02
CA VAL A 53 0.42 1.57 -20.42
C VAL A 53 0.70 1.33 -18.93
N ASN A 54 1.38 2.26 -18.27
CA ASN A 54 1.44 2.23 -16.80
C ASN A 54 0.04 2.53 -16.24
N GLY A 55 -0.58 1.54 -15.59
CA GLY A 55 -1.99 1.59 -15.17
C GLY A 55 -2.94 1.15 -16.28
N PHE A 56 -4.03 1.90 -16.50
CA PHE A 56 -5.03 1.60 -17.52
C PHE A 56 -5.34 2.85 -18.36
N VAL A 57 -5.60 2.65 -19.65
CA VAL A 57 -6.19 3.71 -20.48
C VAL A 57 -7.58 4.09 -19.97
N CYS A 58 -7.98 5.35 -20.19
CA CYS A 58 -9.27 5.85 -19.72
C CYS A 58 -10.41 5.53 -20.70
N LYS A 59 -11.56 5.13 -20.15
CA LYS A 59 -12.85 5.14 -20.85
C LYS A 59 -13.22 6.57 -21.26
N ASN A 60 -13.96 6.73 -22.36
CA ASN A 60 -14.45 8.04 -22.79
C ASN A 60 -15.31 8.68 -21.67
N PRO A 61 -14.99 9.91 -21.20
CA PRO A 61 -15.73 10.55 -20.11
C PRO A 61 -17.23 10.69 -20.37
N LYS A 62 -17.67 10.79 -21.64
CA LYS A 62 -19.09 10.87 -22.00
C LYS A 62 -19.86 9.55 -21.81
N GLN A 63 -19.15 8.43 -21.63
CA GLN A 63 -19.72 7.10 -21.42
C GLN A 63 -19.61 6.65 -19.95
N VAL A 64 -19.01 7.47 -19.10
CA VAL A 64 -18.84 7.18 -17.67
C VAL A 64 -20.17 7.36 -16.93
N THR A 65 -20.46 6.45 -16.01
CA THR A 65 -21.68 6.43 -15.20
C THR A 65 -21.34 6.20 -13.73
N ALA A 66 -22.32 6.39 -12.84
CA ALA A 66 -22.15 6.10 -11.41
C ALA A 66 -21.72 4.65 -11.13
N ASN A 67 -22.11 3.70 -12.00
CA ASN A 67 -21.72 2.30 -11.85
C ASN A 67 -20.21 2.06 -12.03
N ASP A 68 -19.50 2.97 -12.72
CA ASP A 68 -18.04 2.87 -12.87
C ASP A 68 -17.30 3.22 -11.55
N PHE A 69 -17.98 3.88 -10.61
CA PHE A 69 -17.47 4.28 -9.28
C PHE A 69 -18.16 3.54 -8.13
N PHE A 70 -18.89 2.47 -8.42
CA PHE A 70 -19.65 1.73 -7.43
C PHE A 70 -19.23 0.26 -7.38
N PHE A 71 -18.90 -0.21 -6.17
CA PHE A 71 -18.67 -1.62 -5.88
C PHE A 71 -19.68 -2.10 -4.83
N ARG A 72 -20.29 -3.27 -5.07
CA ARG A 72 -21.15 -3.97 -4.12
C ARG A 72 -20.49 -5.28 -3.71
N GLY A 73 -20.68 -5.70 -2.45
CA GLY A 73 -20.25 -7.03 -2.01
C GLY A 73 -19.38 -7.04 -0.75
N LEU A 74 -18.81 -5.90 -0.35
CA LEU A 74 -18.04 -5.82 0.92
C LEU A 74 -18.89 -6.07 2.17
N ASN A 75 -20.21 -6.11 2.06
CA ASN A 75 -21.11 -6.53 3.14
C ASN A 75 -21.15 -8.07 3.33
N VAL A 76 -20.69 -8.84 2.34
CA VAL A 76 -20.66 -10.31 2.37
C VAL A 76 -19.31 -10.76 2.90
N ALA A 77 -19.34 -11.67 3.87
CA ALA A 77 -18.12 -12.21 4.45
C ALA A 77 -17.45 -13.23 3.52
N GLY A 78 -16.12 -13.15 3.41
CA GLY A 78 -15.33 -14.12 2.66
C GLY A 78 -15.35 -15.52 3.28
N ASN A 79 -15.09 -16.55 2.47
CA ASN A 79 -15.04 -17.94 2.93
C ASN A 79 -13.71 -18.24 3.63
N THR A 80 -13.73 -18.34 4.97
CA THR A 80 -12.57 -18.63 5.80
C THR A 80 -12.34 -20.13 6.04
N MET A 81 -13.12 -21.02 5.43
CA MET A 81 -12.89 -22.48 5.49
C MET A 81 -11.76 -22.89 4.54
N ASN A 82 -10.55 -22.43 4.84
CA ASN A 82 -9.33 -22.71 4.10
C ASN A 82 -8.14 -22.83 5.07
N ALA A 83 -6.97 -23.25 4.56
CA ALA A 83 -5.79 -23.51 5.39
C ALA A 83 -5.32 -22.31 6.21
N GLN A 84 -5.56 -21.08 5.73
CA GLN A 84 -5.14 -19.87 6.41
C GLN A 84 -6.18 -19.39 7.43
N GLY A 85 -7.42 -19.87 7.36
CA GLY A 85 -8.50 -19.35 8.18
C GLY A 85 -8.77 -17.87 7.92
N SER A 86 -8.50 -17.36 6.72
CA SER A 86 -8.78 -15.96 6.36
C SER A 86 -9.19 -15.85 4.89
N ALA A 87 -9.86 -14.76 4.53
CA ALA A 87 -10.26 -14.47 3.16
C ALA A 87 -10.12 -12.96 2.87
N VAL A 88 -9.39 -12.63 1.82
CA VAL A 88 -9.23 -11.25 1.34
C VAL A 88 -10.22 -11.02 0.19
N THR A 89 -11.06 -10.01 0.33
CA THR A 89 -11.94 -9.50 -0.72
C THR A 89 -11.38 -8.16 -1.22
N PRO A 90 -10.61 -8.14 -2.31
CA PRO A 90 -9.99 -6.92 -2.83
C PRO A 90 -11.02 -6.04 -3.55
N VAL A 91 -10.76 -4.74 -3.53
CA VAL A 91 -11.41 -3.69 -4.33
C VAL A 91 -10.31 -2.79 -4.88
N THR A 92 -9.64 -3.31 -5.89
CA THR A 92 -8.63 -2.59 -6.68
C THR A 92 -9.28 -1.99 -7.91
N VAL A 93 -8.48 -1.35 -8.78
CA VAL A 93 -8.92 -0.91 -10.11
C VAL A 93 -9.52 -2.06 -10.96
N VAL A 94 -9.14 -3.31 -10.67
CA VAL A 94 -9.68 -4.52 -11.33
C VAL A 94 -11.13 -4.76 -10.94
N GLU A 95 -11.56 -4.44 -9.73
CA GLU A 95 -12.95 -4.59 -9.28
C GLU A 95 -13.74 -3.29 -9.46
N LEU A 96 -13.10 -2.14 -9.20
CA LEU A 96 -13.69 -0.81 -9.22
C LEU A 96 -12.91 0.10 -10.20
N PRO A 97 -13.30 0.14 -11.49
CA PRO A 97 -12.56 0.86 -12.53
C PRO A 97 -12.34 2.36 -12.25
N GLY A 98 -13.26 2.98 -11.51
CA GLY A 98 -13.17 4.38 -11.10
C GLY A 98 -12.00 4.71 -10.17
N LEU A 99 -11.31 3.71 -9.61
CA LEU A 99 -10.10 3.91 -8.80
C LEU A 99 -8.85 4.28 -9.63
N ASN A 100 -8.89 4.07 -10.94
CA ASN A 100 -7.73 4.31 -11.79
C ASN A 100 -7.28 5.78 -11.68
N THR A 101 -5.97 5.99 -11.54
CA THR A 101 -5.29 7.28 -11.29
C THR A 101 -5.53 7.93 -9.91
N LEU A 102 -6.36 7.36 -9.03
CA LEU A 102 -6.69 7.98 -7.74
C LEU A 102 -5.72 7.61 -6.60
N GLY A 103 -4.79 6.68 -6.82
CA GLY A 103 -3.75 6.31 -5.85
C GLY A 103 -4.27 5.63 -4.57
N ILE A 104 -5.46 5.04 -4.62
CA ILE A 104 -6.09 4.32 -3.52
C ILE A 104 -6.73 3.01 -3.97
N SER A 105 -6.75 2.03 -3.08
CA SER A 105 -7.57 0.81 -3.21
C SER A 105 -8.01 0.33 -1.83
N LEU A 106 -8.99 -0.57 -1.81
CA LEU A 106 -9.61 -1.08 -0.58
C LEU A 106 -9.59 -2.61 -0.59
N ALA A 107 -9.61 -3.21 0.58
CA ALA A 107 -9.92 -4.62 0.76
C ALA A 107 -10.73 -4.81 2.05
N ARG A 108 -11.60 -5.82 2.05
CA ARG A 108 -12.12 -6.43 3.28
C ARG A 108 -11.34 -7.69 3.55
N ILE A 109 -10.94 -7.91 4.80
CA ILE A 109 -10.33 -9.17 5.22
C ILE A 109 -11.21 -9.79 6.29
N ASP A 110 -11.61 -11.04 6.08
CA ASP A 110 -12.35 -11.84 7.05
C ASP A 110 -11.42 -12.89 7.66
N PHE A 111 -11.55 -13.12 8.97
CA PHE A 111 -10.77 -14.13 9.68
C PHE A 111 -11.67 -15.10 10.42
N ALA A 112 -11.32 -16.38 10.34
CA ALA A 112 -11.83 -17.42 11.21
C ALA A 112 -11.37 -17.16 12.65
N PRO A 113 -12.19 -17.54 13.63
CA PRO A 113 -11.79 -17.46 15.02
C PRO A 113 -10.64 -18.43 15.33
N ASN A 114 -9.86 -18.11 16.35
CA ASN A 114 -8.85 -18.99 16.95
C ASN A 114 -7.72 -19.42 16.01
N GLY A 115 -7.03 -18.47 15.39
CA GLY A 115 -5.81 -18.74 14.60
C GLY A 115 -5.95 -18.50 13.11
N GLY A 116 -7.06 -17.88 12.66
CA GLY A 116 -7.13 -17.32 11.32
C GLY A 116 -6.02 -16.30 11.11
N GLN A 117 -5.29 -16.41 10.01
CA GLN A 117 -4.12 -15.60 9.72
C GLN A 117 -4.13 -15.06 8.29
N ASN A 118 -3.66 -13.84 8.13
CA ASN A 118 -3.16 -13.33 6.86
C ASN A 118 -1.64 -13.34 7.02
N PRO A 119 -0.97 -14.32 6.38
CA PRO A 119 0.43 -14.65 6.67
C PRO A 119 1.38 -13.48 6.36
N PRO A 120 2.65 -13.53 6.80
CA PRO A 120 3.64 -12.52 6.45
C PRO A 120 3.69 -12.24 4.94
N HIS A 121 3.39 -10.99 4.57
CA HIS A 121 3.36 -10.52 3.19
C HIS A 121 3.80 -9.05 3.09
N THR A 122 3.83 -8.49 1.88
CA THR A 122 4.23 -7.09 1.63
C THR A 122 3.36 -6.46 0.54
N HIS A 123 3.20 -5.14 0.63
CA HIS A 123 2.68 -4.29 -0.43
C HIS A 123 3.83 -3.47 -1.01
N PRO A 124 4.40 -3.86 -2.16
CA PRO A 124 5.66 -3.27 -2.64
C PRO A 124 5.54 -1.81 -3.09
N ARG A 125 4.31 -1.31 -3.28
CA ARG A 125 4.04 0.04 -3.77
C ARG A 125 3.03 0.83 -2.93
N ALA A 126 2.43 0.25 -1.90
CA ALA A 126 1.42 0.95 -1.10
C ALA A 126 1.68 0.82 0.39
N THR A 127 1.35 1.87 1.13
CA THR A 127 1.14 1.82 2.58
C THR A 127 -0.25 1.28 2.85
N GLU A 128 -0.41 0.43 3.87
CA GLU A 128 -1.72 -0.05 4.30
C GLU A 128 -2.17 0.67 5.58
N VAL A 129 -3.42 1.11 5.60
CA VAL A 129 -4.13 1.53 6.81
C VAL A 129 -5.25 0.53 7.07
N LEU A 130 -5.17 -0.16 8.21
CA LEU A 130 -6.14 -1.16 8.62
C LEU A 130 -7.00 -0.63 9.76
N THR A 131 -8.31 -0.84 9.68
CA THR A 131 -9.27 -0.57 10.75
C THR A 131 -10.05 -1.82 11.11
N VAL A 132 -10.16 -2.09 12.41
CA VAL A 132 -11.00 -3.18 12.92
C VAL A 132 -12.46 -2.75 12.93
N VAL A 133 -13.32 -3.50 12.24
CA VAL A 133 -14.76 -3.22 12.28
C VAL A 133 -15.49 -4.14 13.25
N GLN A 134 -15.00 -5.38 13.41
CA GLN A 134 -15.55 -6.37 14.34
C GLN A 134 -14.46 -7.30 14.88
N GLY A 135 -14.47 -7.55 16.19
CA GLY A 135 -13.57 -8.50 16.86
C GLY A 135 -12.23 -7.92 17.33
N THR A 136 -11.23 -8.80 17.46
CA THR A 136 -9.89 -8.47 17.96
C THR A 136 -8.79 -9.11 17.11
N LEU A 137 -7.76 -8.35 16.74
CA LEU A 137 -6.72 -8.79 15.81
C LEU A 137 -5.33 -8.42 16.31
N LEU A 138 -4.42 -9.39 16.37
CA LEU A 138 -3.01 -9.10 16.54
C LEU A 138 -2.43 -8.73 15.17
N VAL A 139 -1.80 -7.58 15.08
CA VAL A 139 -1.12 -7.13 13.87
C VAL A 139 0.34 -6.82 14.16
N GLY A 140 1.18 -6.85 13.13
CA GLY A 140 2.53 -6.31 13.23
C GLY A 140 3.28 -6.26 11.91
N PHE A 141 4.34 -5.46 11.88
CA PHE A 141 5.31 -5.42 10.78
C PHE A 141 6.74 -5.54 11.30
N VAL A 142 7.64 -5.95 10.42
CA VAL A 142 9.07 -6.05 10.69
C VAL A 142 9.79 -4.90 10.00
N THR A 143 10.61 -4.17 10.75
CA THR A 143 11.42 -3.07 10.21
C THR A 143 12.50 -3.61 9.25
N SER A 144 13.08 -2.73 8.44
CA SER A 144 14.20 -3.11 7.57
C SER A 144 15.45 -3.49 8.38
N ASN A 145 16.42 -4.11 7.70
CA ASN A 145 17.70 -4.50 8.30
C ASN A 145 18.46 -3.33 8.94
N GLN A 146 18.32 -2.11 8.41
CA GLN A 146 18.89 -0.88 8.97
C GLN A 146 18.38 -0.61 10.40
N ASN A 147 17.18 -1.08 10.71
CA ASN A 147 16.53 -0.96 12.00
C ASN A 147 16.46 -2.31 12.74
N GLY A 148 17.36 -3.24 12.40
CA GLY A 148 17.55 -4.49 13.15
C GLY A 148 16.46 -5.54 12.97
N ASN A 149 15.64 -5.50 11.91
CA ASN A 149 14.53 -6.43 11.70
C ASN A 149 13.60 -6.52 12.93
N GLN A 150 13.34 -5.39 13.57
CA GLN A 150 12.54 -5.29 14.77
C GLN A 150 11.06 -5.55 14.44
N LEU A 151 10.40 -6.38 15.25
CA LEU A 151 8.95 -6.53 15.22
C LEU A 151 8.27 -5.36 15.96
N VAL A 152 7.37 -4.68 15.25
CA VAL A 152 6.42 -3.70 15.82
C VAL A 152 5.02 -4.30 15.74
N SER A 153 4.40 -4.58 16.88
CA SER A 153 3.11 -5.29 16.94
C SER A 153 2.15 -4.72 17.98
N ARG A 154 0.84 -4.88 17.74
CA ARG A 154 -0.22 -4.43 18.65
C ARG A 154 -1.47 -5.32 18.53
N GLN A 155 -2.13 -5.57 19.66
CA GLN A 155 -3.48 -6.12 19.69
C GLN A 155 -4.48 -4.99 19.47
N LEU A 156 -5.32 -5.12 18.45
CA LEU A 156 -6.38 -4.18 18.09
C LEU A 156 -7.75 -4.73 18.49
N GLY A 157 -8.68 -3.85 18.86
CA GLY A 157 -10.11 -4.10 19.02
C GLY A 157 -10.96 -3.23 18.07
N GLU A 158 -12.29 -3.34 18.14
CA GLU A 158 -13.21 -2.59 17.27
C GLU A 158 -12.98 -1.08 17.28
N GLY A 159 -12.83 -0.49 16.10
CA GLY A 159 -12.57 0.94 15.90
C GLY A 159 -11.09 1.33 15.93
N ASP A 160 -10.20 0.44 16.37
CA ASP A 160 -8.75 0.71 16.37
C ASP A 160 -8.20 0.71 14.94
N VAL A 161 -7.18 1.54 14.73
CA VAL A 161 -6.48 1.72 13.46
C VAL A 161 -5.00 1.39 13.61
N PHE A 162 -4.42 0.76 12.61
CA PHE A 162 -2.98 0.48 12.54
C PHE A 162 -2.45 0.71 11.12
N VAL A 163 -1.20 1.19 11.00
CA VAL A 163 -0.59 1.53 9.71
C VAL A 163 0.60 0.61 9.47
N PHE A 164 0.66 0.02 8.27
CA PHE A 164 1.78 -0.76 7.78
C PHE A 164 2.53 0.06 6.72
N PRO A 165 3.78 0.47 6.99
CA PRO A 165 4.57 1.23 6.03
C PRO A 165 4.80 0.45 4.73
N MET A 166 4.82 1.17 3.61
CA MET A 166 5.07 0.61 2.29
C MET A 166 6.28 -0.34 2.26
N GLY A 167 6.08 -1.49 1.63
CA GLY A 167 7.14 -2.47 1.36
C GLY A 167 7.57 -3.30 2.57
N LEU A 168 7.15 -2.96 3.80
CA LEU A 168 7.52 -3.75 4.98
C LEU A 168 6.72 -5.04 5.08
N ILE A 169 7.41 -6.10 5.52
CA ILE A 169 6.78 -7.40 5.79
C ILE A 169 5.85 -7.23 6.99
N HIS A 170 4.60 -7.62 6.85
CA HIS A 170 3.60 -7.52 7.91
C HIS A 170 2.61 -8.68 7.88
N PHE A 171 1.86 -8.84 8.97
CA PHE A 171 0.92 -9.94 9.17
C PHE A 171 -0.26 -9.50 10.04
N GLN A 172 -1.31 -10.32 10.00
CA GLN A 172 -2.45 -10.22 10.89
C GLN A 172 -2.87 -11.62 11.36
N VAL A 173 -3.22 -11.79 12.63
CA VAL A 173 -3.67 -13.07 13.19
C VAL A 173 -4.72 -12.89 14.27
N THR A 174 -5.73 -13.76 14.28
CA THR A 174 -6.72 -13.82 15.36
C THR A 174 -6.15 -14.66 16.50
N GLN A 175 -6.05 -14.07 17.70
CA GLN A 175 -5.60 -14.82 18.86
C GLN A 175 -6.74 -15.69 19.40
N GLY A 176 -6.42 -16.94 19.77
CA GLY A 176 -7.35 -17.85 20.39
C GLY A 176 -7.66 -17.42 21.83
N GLY A 177 -8.94 -17.28 22.15
CA GLY A 177 -9.43 -16.98 23.49
C GLY A 177 -10.90 -17.38 23.62
N TRP A 178 -11.27 -17.97 24.76
CA TRP A 178 -12.63 -18.40 25.07
C TRP A 178 -13.59 -17.20 24.99
N GLY A 179 -14.29 -17.04 23.85
CA GLY A 179 -15.25 -15.96 23.62
C GLY A 179 -15.22 -15.33 22.22
N CYS A 180 -14.18 -15.56 21.41
CA CYS A 180 -14.17 -15.13 20.01
C CYS A 180 -14.88 -16.16 19.12
N SER A 181 -16.21 -16.24 19.17
CA SER A 181 -17.01 -17.17 18.35
C SER A 181 -17.50 -16.59 17.02
N HIS A 182 -17.20 -15.32 16.74
CA HIS A 182 -17.72 -14.62 15.56
C HIS A 182 -16.62 -14.33 14.54
N GLN A 183 -17.00 -14.41 13.27
CA GLN A 183 -16.18 -14.01 12.13
C GLN A 183 -15.80 -12.54 12.28
N GLN A 184 -14.50 -12.28 12.21
CA GLN A 184 -13.94 -10.94 12.39
C GLN A 184 -13.65 -10.35 11.02
N TRP A 185 -13.87 -9.04 10.87
CA TRP A 185 -13.60 -8.40 9.60
C TRP A 185 -13.13 -6.96 9.74
N PHE A 186 -12.33 -6.56 8.75
CA PHE A 186 -11.48 -5.38 8.77
C PHE A 186 -11.51 -4.72 7.40
N HIS A 187 -11.35 -3.40 7.37
CA HIS A 187 -11.06 -2.68 6.14
C HIS A 187 -9.56 -2.38 6.10
N ALA A 188 -8.92 -2.77 5.00
CA ALA A 188 -7.55 -2.40 4.68
C ALA A 188 -7.59 -1.46 3.48
N LEU A 189 -7.09 -0.24 3.64
CA LEU A 189 -6.92 0.71 2.55
C LEU A 189 -5.45 0.79 2.19
N LEU A 190 -5.17 0.58 0.91
CA LEU A 190 -3.83 0.74 0.36
C LEU A 190 -3.77 2.10 -0.31
N SER A 191 -2.83 2.93 0.12
CA SER A 191 -2.58 4.24 -0.48
C SER A 191 -1.10 4.41 -0.82
N GLU A 192 -0.88 5.15 -1.89
CA GLU A 192 0.44 5.54 -2.34
C GLU A 192 1.05 6.60 -1.40
N PRO A 193 2.38 6.72 -1.34
CA PRO A 193 3.03 7.72 -0.52
C PRO A 193 2.69 9.09 -1.13
N LEU A 194 2.26 10.04 -0.30
CA LEU A 194 1.84 11.41 -0.65
C LEU A 194 0.36 11.62 -1.01
N VAL A 195 -0.49 10.60 -1.00
CA VAL A 195 -1.94 10.81 -1.10
C VAL A 195 -2.52 11.07 0.30
N PRO A 196 -3.07 12.27 0.60
CA PRO A 196 -3.77 12.49 1.86
C PRO A 196 -5.03 11.62 1.89
N LEU A 197 -5.01 10.60 2.75
CA LEU A 197 -6.08 9.61 2.86
C LEU A 197 -7.13 10.07 3.87
N ASN A 198 -8.32 10.44 3.40
CA ASN A 198 -9.48 10.70 4.24
C ASN A 198 -10.41 9.48 4.20
N ILE A 199 -10.43 8.71 5.28
CA ILE A 199 -11.25 7.50 5.39
C ILE A 199 -12.52 7.84 6.18
N ALA A 200 -13.68 7.60 5.57
CA ALA A 200 -14.96 7.64 6.27
C ALA A 200 -15.52 6.22 6.40
N ILE A 201 -15.65 5.72 7.62
CA ILE A 201 -16.30 4.43 7.91
C ILE A 201 -17.65 4.72 8.56
N TYR A 202 -18.73 4.29 7.90
CA TYR A 202 -20.08 4.37 8.46
C TYR A 202 -20.49 3.03 9.06
N LYS A 203 -20.73 3.00 10.37
CA LYS A 203 -21.36 1.86 11.07
C LYS A 203 -22.71 2.33 11.59
N LYS A 204 -23.80 1.73 11.10
CA LYS A 204 -25.14 1.99 11.64
C LYS A 204 -25.19 1.44 13.07
N LYS A 205 -25.56 2.30 14.03
CA LYS A 205 -25.82 1.90 15.42
C LYS A 205 -27.08 1.06 15.52
#